data_AF-A0A1R3RXG7-F1
#
_entry.id   AF-A0A1R3RXG7-F1
#
_cell.length_a   1.000
_cell.length_b   1.000
_cell.length_c   1.000
_cell.angle_alpha   90.00
_cell.angle_beta   90.00
_cell.angle_gamma   90.00
#
_symmetry.space_group_name_H-M   'P 1'
#
loop_
_entity.id
_entity.type
_entity.pdbx_description
1 polymer ?
#
loop_
_entity_poly.entity_id
_entity_poly.type
_entity_poly.pdbx_seq_one_letter_code
_entity_poly.pdbx_strand_id
1 'polypeptide(L)'
;MLNFRDTFLAGMITDRDLPLEREQIETFFPDHPALVGMFDTVQCGFCPVTICCTRSVQSVPRKCRLPFVEPPTRLGVGGFGEVDLVAIAPRYWKGDEGADYDVVYKVACKRFRSNKDFSKEAENLRILKNSLTRQDHILHHYTTLFHDPYHYIFF
;
A
#
# COMPACT_ATOMS: atom_id res chain seq x y z
N MET A 1 -9.96 -32.26 19.02
CA MET A 1 -9.95 -30.80 18.75
C MET A 1 -8.52 -30.35 19.00
N LEU A 2 -7.73 -30.14 17.94
CA LEU A 2 -6.37 -29.65 18.08
C LEU A 2 -6.44 -28.17 18.47
N ASN A 3 -5.78 -27.80 19.56
CA ASN A 3 -5.73 -26.44 20.06
C ASN A 3 -4.92 -25.62 19.05
N PHE A 4 -5.45 -24.48 18.57
CA PHE A 4 -4.77 -23.64 17.57
C PHE A 4 -3.34 -23.24 18.00
N ARG A 5 -3.08 -23.19 19.30
CA ARG A 5 -1.75 -22.93 19.88
C ARG A 5 -0.73 -24.05 19.66
N ASP A 6 -1.17 -25.31 19.54
CA ASP A 6 -0.28 -26.47 19.45
C ASP A 6 0.28 -26.65 18.03
N THR A 7 -0.27 -25.96 17.04
CA THR A 7 0.18 -25.98 15.64
C THR A 7 1.46 -25.14 15.40
N PHE A 8 1.82 -24.25 16.32
CA PHE A 8 2.98 -23.35 16.17
C PHE A 8 4.25 -23.98 16.79
N LEU A 9 4.81 -25.01 16.15
CA LEU A 9 6.02 -25.70 16.63
C LEU A 9 7.35 -25.10 16.16
N ALA A 10 7.37 -23.91 15.53
CA ALA A 10 8.62 -23.22 15.21
C ALA A 10 8.43 -21.69 15.16
N GLY A 11 8.74 -21.01 16.27
CA GLY A 11 8.76 -19.55 16.35
C GLY A 11 7.38 -18.92 16.51
N MET A 12 7.27 -17.95 17.42
CA MET A 12 6.04 -17.18 17.58
C MET A 12 5.86 -16.26 16.37
N ILE A 13 4.99 -16.64 15.43
CA ILE A 13 4.49 -15.70 14.42
C ILE A 13 3.61 -14.66 15.12
N THR A 14 3.88 -13.39 14.82
CA THR A 14 3.12 -12.24 15.27
C THR A 14 2.42 -11.57 14.09
N ASP A 15 1.48 -10.66 14.38
CA ASP A 15 0.81 -9.87 13.34
C ASP A 15 1.78 -9.07 12.45
N ARG A 16 3.02 -8.85 12.92
CA ARG A 16 4.08 -8.15 12.17
C ARG A 16 4.71 -9.01 11.09
N ASP A 17 4.59 -10.32 11.20
CA ASP A 17 5.18 -11.29 10.27
C ASP A 17 4.23 -11.62 9.11
N LEU A 18 2.98 -11.15 9.19
CA LEU A 18 2.00 -11.28 8.12
C LEU A 18 2.17 -10.15 7.06
N PRO A 19 1.89 -10.41 5.77
CA PRO A 19 1.51 -11.71 5.21
C PRO A 19 2.73 -12.64 5.06
N LEU A 20 2.52 -13.92 5.34
CA LEU A 20 3.47 -15.00 5.15
C LEU A 20 3.50 -15.46 3.70
N GLU A 21 4.67 -15.93 3.26
CA GLU A 21 4.80 -16.63 1.99
C GLU A 21 4.15 -18.02 2.07
N ARG A 22 3.74 -18.53 0.90
CA ARG A 22 3.00 -19.79 0.81
C ARG A 22 3.78 -20.95 1.42
N GLU A 23 5.08 -21.02 1.16
CA GLU A 23 5.97 -22.05 1.67
C GLU A 23 6.01 -22.04 3.20
N GLN A 24 5.95 -20.84 3.81
CA GLN A 24 5.88 -20.70 5.27
C GLN A 24 4.53 -21.24 5.78
N ILE A 25 3.43 -20.92 5.11
CA ILE A 25 2.09 -21.41 5.46
C ILE A 25 2.02 -22.94 5.36
N GLU A 26 2.65 -23.53 4.35
CA GLU A 26 2.76 -24.99 4.17
C GLU A 26 3.46 -25.67 5.34
N THR A 27 4.40 -25.00 6.02
CA THR A 27 5.02 -25.56 7.25
C THR A 27 4.05 -25.65 8.43
N PHE A 28 3.02 -24.79 8.51
CA PHE A 28 2.00 -24.84 9.57
C PHE A 28 0.87 -25.81 9.25
N PHE A 29 0.64 -26.07 7.97
CA PHE A 29 -0.46 -26.91 7.48
C PHE A 29 0.04 -27.99 6.51
N PRO A 30 1.03 -28.83 6.90
CA PRO A 30 1.72 -29.74 5.97
C PRO A 30 0.78 -30.72 5.27
N ASP A 31 -0.23 -31.22 6.00
CA ASP A 31 -1.20 -32.18 5.47
C ASP A 31 -2.54 -31.54 5.05
N HIS A 32 -2.62 -30.20 5.04
CA HIS A 32 -3.88 -29.48 4.84
C HIS A 32 -3.77 -28.42 3.73
N PRO A 33 -3.61 -28.83 2.45
CA PRO A 33 -3.44 -27.90 1.33
C PRO A 33 -4.62 -26.93 1.15
N ALA A 34 -5.83 -27.35 1.53
CA ALA A 34 -7.01 -26.48 1.54
C ALA A 34 -6.89 -25.35 2.58
N LEU A 35 -6.35 -25.63 3.77
CA LEU A 35 -6.10 -24.61 4.80
C LEU A 35 -5.00 -23.65 4.36
N VAL A 36 -3.94 -24.15 3.70
CA VAL A 36 -2.88 -23.31 3.12
C VAL A 36 -3.47 -22.30 2.15
N GLY A 37 -4.28 -22.76 1.19
CA GLY A 37 -4.91 -21.89 0.20
C GLY A 37 -5.84 -20.85 0.83
N MET A 38 -6.64 -21.24 1.83
CA MET A 38 -7.50 -20.30 2.55
C MET A 38 -6.70 -19.26 3.32
N PHE A 39 -5.67 -19.68 4.08
CA PHE A 39 -4.87 -18.75 4.86
C PHE A 39 -4.11 -17.76 3.96
N ASP A 40 -3.46 -18.24 2.90
CA ASP A 40 -2.73 -17.37 1.95
C ASP A 40 -3.65 -16.30 1.34
N THR A 41 -4.90 -16.66 1.06
CA THR A 41 -5.91 -15.73 0.54
C THR A 41 -6.38 -14.73 1.61
N VAL A 42 -6.63 -15.20 2.82
CA VAL A 42 -7.32 -14.43 3.86
C VAL A 42 -6.39 -13.47 4.61
N GLN A 43 -5.13 -13.86 4.84
CA GLN A 43 -4.17 -13.06 5.63
C GLN A 43 -4.02 -11.63 5.11
N CYS A 44 -4.04 -11.46 3.78
CA CYS A 44 -3.81 -10.16 3.14
C CYS A 44 -4.98 -9.18 3.33
N GLY A 45 -6.15 -9.68 3.75
CA GLY A 45 -7.28 -8.84 4.17
C GLY A 45 -7.06 -8.15 5.51
N PHE A 46 -6.20 -8.71 6.38
CA PHE A 46 -5.90 -8.20 7.72
C PHE A 46 -4.60 -7.41 7.80
N CYS A 47 -3.78 -7.43 6.74
CA CYS A 47 -2.47 -6.80 6.71
C CYS A 47 -2.43 -5.75 5.60
N PRO A 48 -2.95 -4.53 5.86
CA PRO A 48 -2.82 -3.44 4.91
C PRO A 48 -1.35 -3.13 4.64
N VAL A 49 -1.05 -2.67 3.43
CA VAL A 49 0.31 -2.24 3.10
C VAL A 49 0.63 -0.89 3.73
N THR A 50 1.85 -0.75 4.24
CA THR A 50 2.40 0.54 4.65
C THR A 50 2.82 1.35 3.43
N ILE A 51 2.36 2.60 3.32
CA ILE A 51 2.75 3.53 2.26
C ILE A 51 3.97 4.33 2.73
N CYS A 52 5.07 4.23 1.99
CA CYS A 52 6.35 4.88 2.34
C CYS A 52 6.68 6.04 1.40
N CYS A 53 6.75 7.26 1.94
CA CYS A 53 7.00 8.48 1.15
C CYS A 53 8.41 8.56 0.56
N THR A 54 9.37 7.87 1.17
CA THR A 54 10.79 7.90 0.79
C THR A 54 11.12 7.03 -0.43
N ARG A 55 10.19 6.20 -0.89
CA ARG A 55 10.39 5.30 -2.05
C ARG A 55 9.85 5.94 -3.32
N SER A 56 10.58 5.79 -4.42
CA SER A 56 10.22 6.34 -5.74
C SER A 56 8.95 5.70 -6.31
N VAL A 57 8.84 4.36 -6.26
CA VAL A 57 7.64 3.61 -6.63
C VAL A 57 7.52 2.39 -5.72
N GLN A 58 6.38 2.23 -5.04
CA GLN A 58 6.08 1.05 -4.24
C GLN A 58 5.18 0.08 -5.02
N SER A 59 5.66 -1.14 -5.29
CA SER A 59 4.82 -2.21 -5.83
C SER A 59 4.15 -2.96 -4.68
N VAL A 60 2.83 -3.08 -4.76
CA VAL A 60 1.98 -3.74 -3.75
C VAL A 60 1.32 -4.95 -4.41
N PRO A 61 1.49 -6.16 -3.85
CA PRO A 61 0.81 -7.35 -4.36
C PRO A 61 -0.70 -7.14 -4.35
N ARG A 62 -1.38 -7.57 -5.43
CA ARG A 62 -2.84 -7.45 -5.58
C ARG A 62 -3.65 -8.06 -4.42
N LYS A 63 -3.10 -9.09 -3.78
CA LYS A 63 -3.73 -9.74 -2.63
C LYS A 63 -3.78 -8.82 -1.40
N CYS A 64 -2.82 -7.90 -1.26
CA CYS A 64 -2.70 -7.00 -0.12
C CYS A 64 -3.69 -5.83 -0.22
N ARG A 65 -4.34 -5.51 0.89
CA ARG A 65 -5.24 -4.36 0.96
C ARG A 65 -4.44 -3.04 1.04
N LEU A 66 -4.93 -1.99 0.39
CA LEU A 66 -4.47 -0.62 0.68
C LEU A 66 -5.00 -0.17 2.06
N PRO A 67 -4.25 0.66 2.80
CA PRO A 67 -4.60 1.05 4.18
C PRO A 67 -5.71 2.11 4.25
N PHE A 68 -6.69 2.07 3.34
CA PHE A 68 -7.81 3.00 3.32
C PHE A 68 -8.88 2.60 4.33
N VAL A 69 -9.20 3.50 5.26
CA VAL A 69 -10.20 3.26 6.32
C VAL A 69 -11.63 3.50 5.85
N GLU A 70 -11.80 4.40 4.87
CA GLU A 70 -13.08 4.80 4.30
C GLU A 70 -13.02 4.70 2.77
N PRO A 71 -14.16 4.56 2.08
CA PRO A 71 -14.22 4.68 0.63
C PRO A 71 -13.62 6.03 0.17
N PRO A 72 -12.80 6.05 -0.90
CA PRO A 72 -12.27 7.29 -1.45
C PRO A 72 -13.38 8.29 -1.80
N THR A 73 -13.23 9.54 -1.39
CA THR A 73 -14.18 10.60 -1.71
C THR A 73 -13.68 11.37 -2.93
N ARG A 74 -14.44 11.37 -4.02
CA ARG A 74 -14.03 12.04 -5.26
C ARG A 74 -13.86 13.54 -5.04
N LEU A 75 -12.65 14.04 -5.28
CA LEU A 75 -12.34 15.48 -5.29
C LEU A 75 -12.52 16.07 -6.69
N GLY A 76 -12.24 15.30 -7.73
CA GLY A 76 -12.42 15.75 -9.11
C GLY A 76 -11.86 14.78 -10.15
N VAL A 77 -11.80 15.27 -11.38
CA VAL A 77 -11.23 14.56 -12.53
C VAL A 77 -10.12 15.43 -13.10
N GLY A 78 -8.90 14.91 -13.10
CA GLY A 78 -7.78 15.51 -13.83
C GLY A 78 -7.72 14.97 -15.26
N GLY A 79 -6.82 15.49 -16.09
CA GLY A 79 -6.74 15.11 -17.50
C GLY A 79 -6.58 13.62 -17.79
N PHE A 80 -5.94 12.86 -16.90
CA PHE A 80 -5.60 11.45 -17.12
C PHE A 80 -6.08 10.49 -16.01
N GLY A 81 -6.89 10.97 -15.07
CA GLY A 81 -7.30 10.17 -13.93
C GLY A 81 -8.20 10.90 -12.95
N GLU A 82 -8.78 10.13 -12.05
CA GLU A 82 -9.62 10.64 -10.97
C GLU A 82 -8.74 11.02 -9.79
N VAL A 83 -9.09 12.13 -9.13
CA VAL A 83 -8.45 12.57 -7.89
C VAL A 83 -9.45 12.34 -6.78
N ASP A 84 -9.07 11.51 -5.82
CA ASP A 84 -9.87 11.18 -4.65
C ASP A 84 -9.14 11.63 -3.38
N LEU A 85 -9.90 12.03 -2.37
CA LEU A 85 -9.43 12.15 -1.00
C LEU A 85 -9.46 10.75 -0.40
N VAL A 86 -8.31 10.27 0.07
CA VAL A 86 -8.21 8.99 0.76
C VAL A 86 -7.81 9.20 2.21
N ALA A 87 -8.44 8.43 3.10
CA ALA A 87 -8.14 8.39 4.52
C ALA A 87 -7.29 7.14 4.81
N ILE A 88 -6.03 7.34 5.19
CA ILE A 88 -5.07 6.28 5.47
C ILE A 88 -5.10 5.97 6.97
N ALA A 89 -5.19 4.68 7.30
CA ALA A 89 -5.21 4.19 8.66
C ALA A 89 -3.99 4.69 9.47
N PRO A 90 -4.16 4.93 10.78
CA PRO A 90 -3.04 5.25 11.67
C PRO A 90 -1.89 4.26 11.49
N ARG A 91 -0.67 4.79 11.47
CA ARG A 91 0.59 4.07 11.38
C ARG A 91 0.95 3.44 10.03
N TYR A 92 0.06 3.54 9.03
CA TYR A 92 0.29 3.03 7.68
C TYR A 92 0.81 4.08 6.70
N TRP A 93 0.90 5.35 7.09
CA TRP A 93 1.56 6.39 6.33
C TRP A 93 2.91 6.73 6.97
N LYS A 94 4.01 6.46 6.26
CA LYS A 94 5.38 6.76 6.71
C LYS A 94 5.90 7.96 5.94
N GLY A 95 5.99 9.10 6.63
CA GLY A 95 6.52 10.34 6.07
C GLY A 95 8.05 10.33 5.95
N ASP A 96 8.61 11.48 5.61
CA ASP A 96 10.07 11.67 5.63
C ASP A 96 10.62 11.47 7.06
N GLU A 97 11.87 11.01 7.15
CA GLU A 97 12.60 10.76 8.42
C GLU A 97 11.95 9.71 9.36
N GLY A 98 11.03 8.88 8.84
CA GLY A 98 10.39 7.83 9.63
C GLY A 98 9.25 8.33 10.50
N ALA A 99 8.73 9.53 10.22
CA ALA A 99 7.53 10.06 10.86
C ALA A 99 6.36 9.05 10.76
N ASP A 100 5.80 8.72 11.92
CA ASP A 100 4.69 7.79 12.07
C ASP A 100 3.47 8.54 12.60
N TYR A 101 2.38 8.54 11.83
CA TYR A 101 1.16 9.24 12.21
C TYR A 101 0.25 8.29 12.99
N ASP A 102 0.02 8.60 14.27
CA ASP A 102 -0.87 7.83 15.15
C ASP A 102 -2.36 8.15 14.94
N VAL A 103 -2.66 9.08 14.03
CA VAL A 103 -3.99 9.48 13.59
C VAL A 103 -4.21 9.13 12.12
N VAL A 104 -5.48 9.14 11.68
CA VAL A 104 -5.84 8.97 10.27
C VAL A 104 -5.21 10.09 9.45
N TYR A 105 -4.46 9.72 8.41
CA TYR A 105 -3.80 10.67 7.52
C TYR A 105 -4.63 10.84 6.25
N LYS A 106 -5.08 12.06 5.95
CA LYS A 106 -5.86 12.38 4.75
C LYS A 106 -4.94 12.96 3.68
N VAL A 107 -4.99 12.39 2.48
CA VAL A 107 -4.11 12.75 1.37
C VAL A 107 -4.88 12.74 0.06
N ALA A 108 -4.49 13.60 -0.88
CA ALA A 108 -5.04 13.56 -2.22
C ALA A 108 -4.35 12.45 -3.01
N CYS A 109 -5.14 11.60 -3.67
CA CYS A 109 -4.66 10.45 -4.41
C CYS A 109 -5.21 10.49 -5.82
N LYS A 110 -4.32 10.51 -6.82
CA LYS A 110 -4.71 10.39 -8.21
C LYS A 110 -4.52 8.97 -8.69
N ARG A 111 -5.59 8.38 -9.22
CA ARG A 111 -5.62 6.99 -9.67
C ARG A 111 -5.58 6.91 -11.20
N PHE A 112 -4.74 6.02 -11.71
CA PHE A 112 -4.53 5.79 -13.14
C PHE A 112 -4.74 4.30 -13.47
N ARG A 113 -5.42 4.02 -14.59
CA ARG A 113 -5.46 2.68 -15.20
C ARG A 113 -4.37 2.44 -16.24
N SER A 114 -3.88 3.52 -16.84
CA SER A 114 -2.89 3.50 -17.92
C SER A 114 -1.51 3.78 -17.36
N ASN A 115 -0.59 2.81 -17.47
CA ASN A 115 0.81 2.99 -17.08
C ASN A 115 1.49 4.12 -17.87
N LYS A 116 1.09 4.31 -19.14
CA LYS A 116 1.64 5.38 -20.00
C LYS A 116 1.34 6.76 -19.41
N ASP A 117 0.09 6.98 -19.00
CA ASP A 117 -0.33 8.28 -18.47
C ASP A 117 0.23 8.52 -17.07
N PHE A 118 0.27 7.46 -16.25
CA PHE A 118 0.95 7.49 -14.95
C PHE A 118 2.43 7.87 -15.09
N SER A 119 3.16 7.18 -15.97
CA SER A 119 4.61 7.40 -16.14
C SER A 119 4.89 8.81 -16.62
N LYS A 120 4.05 9.36 -17.52
CA LYS A 120 4.17 10.73 -17.99
C LYS A 120 3.95 11.75 -16.88
N GLU A 121 2.92 11.56 -16.05
CA GLU A 121 2.65 12.47 -14.92
C GLU A 121 3.75 12.38 -13.86
N ALA A 122 4.15 11.16 -13.47
CA ALA A 122 5.18 10.94 -12.46
C ALA A 122 6.53 11.55 -12.88
N GLU A 123 6.90 11.42 -14.16
CA GLU A 123 8.11 12.03 -14.70
C GLU A 123 8.04 13.55 -14.69
N ASN A 124 6.91 14.15 -15.09
CA ASN A 124 6.72 15.59 -15.02
C ASN A 124 6.88 16.10 -13.59
N LEU A 125 6.22 15.44 -12.62
CA LEU A 125 6.32 15.81 -11.20
C LEU A 125 7.73 15.63 -10.64
N ARG A 126 8.47 14.60 -11.10
CA ARG A 126 9.87 14.38 -10.73
C ARG A 126 10.79 15.48 -11.26
N ILE A 127 10.62 15.89 -12.52
CA ILE A 127 11.37 17.00 -13.13
C ILE A 127 11.10 18.29 -12.34
N LEU A 128 9.84 18.58 -12.01
CA LEU A 128 9.48 19.76 -11.25
C LEU A 128 10.05 19.73 -9.82
N LYS A 129 10.04 18.56 -9.15
CA LYS A 129 10.63 18.38 -7.81
C LYS A 129 12.14 18.61 -7.79
N ASN A 130 12.83 18.24 -8.86
CA ASN A 130 14.29 18.36 -8.98
C ASN A 130 14.75 19.69 -9.61
N SER A 131 13.82 20.57 -10.00
CA SER A 131 14.17 21.89 -10.53
C SER A 131 14.87 22.73 -9.45
N LEU A 132 15.96 23.41 -9.84
CA LEU A 132 16.73 24.30 -8.95
C LEU A 132 15.90 25.49 -8.43
N THR A 133 14.81 25.82 -9.12
CA THR A 133 13.82 26.80 -8.68
C THR A 133 12.72 26.09 -7.90
N ARG A 134 12.87 26.00 -6.56
CA ARG A 134 11.71 25.66 -5.70
C ARG A 134 10.67 26.76 -5.88
N GLN A 135 9.55 26.41 -6.51
CA GLN A 135 8.38 27.28 -6.56
C GLN A 135 7.37 26.73 -5.56
N ASP A 136 7.06 27.51 -4.52
CA ASP A 136 6.10 27.13 -3.47
C ASP A 136 4.67 26.87 -4.02
N HIS A 137 4.42 27.24 -5.27
CA HIS A 137 3.16 27.04 -5.98
C HIS A 137 3.07 25.72 -6.75
N ILE A 138 4.14 24.91 -6.77
CA ILE A 138 4.12 23.60 -7.42
C ILE A 138 3.84 22.53 -6.37
N LEU A 139 2.72 21.83 -6.54
CA LEU A 139 2.34 20.71 -5.68
C LEU A 139 3.35 19.56 -5.85
N HIS A 140 4.14 19.30 -4.81
CA HIS A 140 5.02 18.15 -4.77
C HIS A 140 4.23 16.89 -4.42
N HIS A 141 4.48 15.80 -5.14
CA HIS A 141 3.95 14.50 -4.74
C HIS A 141 4.81 13.89 -3.63
N TYR A 142 4.16 13.15 -2.72
CA TYR A 142 4.81 12.38 -1.67
C TYR A 142 5.44 11.11 -2.22
N THR A 143 4.64 10.25 -2.85
CA THR A 143 5.10 8.96 -3.39
C THR A 143 4.17 8.43 -4.47
N THR A 144 4.62 7.37 -5.14
CA THR A 144 3.85 6.63 -6.12
C THR A 144 3.73 5.16 -5.76
N LEU A 145 2.61 4.56 -6.12
CA LEU A 145 2.28 3.19 -5.75
C LEU A 145 1.66 2.46 -6.94
N PHE A 146 2.03 1.21 -7.13
CA PHE A 146 1.39 0.30 -8.07
C PHE A 146 0.66 -0.78 -7.27
N HIS A 147 -0.64 -0.91 -7.51
CA HIS A 147 -1.48 -1.96 -6.93
C HIS A 147 -2.50 -2.38 -7.98
N ASP A 148 -2.21 -3.53 -8.61
CA ASP A 148 -2.89 -4.03 -9.81
C ASP A 148 -4.42 -3.90 -9.72
N PRO A 149 -5.10 -3.36 -10.75
CA PRO A 149 -4.55 -2.89 -12.05
C PRO A 149 -4.22 -1.38 -12.08
N TYR A 150 -4.05 -0.75 -10.92
CA TYR A 150 -3.98 0.71 -10.83
C TYR A 150 -2.61 1.23 -10.41
N HIS A 151 -2.28 2.42 -10.92
CA HIS A 151 -1.19 3.23 -10.42
C HIS A 151 -1.75 4.42 -9.64
N TYR A 152 -1.04 4.84 -8.61
CA TYR A 152 -1.45 5.89 -7.70
C TYR A 152 -0.32 6.90 -7.53
N ILE A 153 -0.67 8.18 -7.48
CA ILE A 153 0.22 9.27 -7.07
C ILE A 153 -0.43 9.95 -5.87
N PHE A 154 0.32 10.08 -4.77
CA PHE A 154 -0.13 10.75 -3.55
C PHE A 154 0.46 12.15 -3.47
N PHE A 155 -0.38 13.14 -3.15
CA PHE A 155 -0.03 14.56 -3.10
C PHE A 155 -0.34 15.19 -1.75
#